data_AF-A0A9P1AUH3-F1
#
_entry.id   AF-A0A9P1AUH3-F1
#
_cell.length_a   1.000
_cell.length_b   1.000
_cell.length_c   1.000
_cell.angle_alpha   90.00
_cell.angle_beta   90.00
_cell.angle_gamma   90.00
#
_symmetry.space_group_name_H-M   'P 1'
#
loop_
_entity.id
_entity.type
_entity.pdbx_description
1 polymer ?
#
loop_
_entity_poly.entity_id
_entity_poly.type
_entity_poly.pdbx_seq_one_letter_code
_entity_poly.pdbx_strand_id
1 'polypeptide(L)'
;MLSISSLLLCFLVLVPDAQAHLLRVKGNLKCAEFPAATVSVKLSKNAEKAVVAETHADKQGNFELSAETIEKDYTPFIVVFHDCDDGVKPGQRKFKFQVPKYYVGSGSTFDLGSFNLETRLKHNEERQKHVDRIRRGFEKTTTARNAFEGRDEEPDERNDPW
;
A
#
# COMPACT_ATOMS: atom_id res chain seq x y z
N MET A 1 -32.66 -49.48 -34.76
CA MET A 1 -33.04 -48.24 -34.06
C MET A 1 -31.88 -47.87 -33.15
N LEU A 2 -31.03 -46.94 -33.60
CA LEU A 2 -29.81 -46.54 -32.90
C LEU A 2 -30.21 -45.60 -31.75
N SER A 3 -29.73 -45.95 -30.56
CA SER A 3 -30.11 -45.37 -29.28
C SER A 3 -29.68 -43.90 -29.17
N ILE A 4 -30.66 -43.00 -29.21
CA ILE A 4 -30.48 -41.54 -29.14
C ILE A 4 -30.10 -41.08 -27.71
N SER A 5 -30.10 -42.00 -26.74
CA SER A 5 -29.83 -41.71 -25.32
C SER A 5 -28.34 -41.59 -24.93
N SER A 6 -27.40 -41.73 -25.87
CA SER A 6 -25.95 -41.53 -25.59
C SER A 6 -25.38 -40.19 -26.04
N LEU A 7 -26.18 -39.27 -26.60
CA LEU A 7 -25.74 -37.91 -26.94
C LEU A 7 -25.86 -36.90 -25.77
N LEU A 8 -26.04 -37.39 -24.54
CA LEU A 8 -25.82 -36.62 -23.32
C LEU A 8 -24.42 -36.89 -22.74
N LEU A 9 -23.44 -37.20 -23.60
CA LEU A 9 -22.05 -37.33 -23.19
C LEU A 9 -21.45 -35.92 -23.02
N CYS A 10 -21.58 -35.41 -21.81
CA CYS A 10 -20.63 -34.50 -21.18
C CYS A 10 -19.92 -33.52 -22.14
N PHE A 11 -20.55 -32.39 -22.44
CA PHE A 11 -19.80 -31.15 -22.50
C PHE A 11 -19.35 -30.80 -21.06
N LEU A 12 -18.45 -31.61 -20.51
CA LEU A 12 -17.59 -31.21 -19.39
C LEU A 12 -16.65 -30.19 -20.01
N VAL A 13 -17.11 -28.94 -20.06
CA VAL A 13 -16.28 -27.80 -20.39
C VAL A 13 -15.18 -27.80 -19.32
N LEU A 14 -13.99 -28.27 -19.68
CA LEU A 14 -12.77 -28.03 -18.93
C LEU A 14 -12.55 -26.52 -18.96
N VAL A 15 -13.14 -25.82 -18.00
CA VAL A 15 -12.82 -24.42 -17.77
C VAL A 15 -11.35 -24.43 -17.33
N PRO A 16 -10.43 -23.80 -18.08
CA PRO A 16 -9.06 -23.68 -17.61
C PRO A 16 -9.10 -22.94 -16.28
N ASP A 17 -8.63 -23.59 -15.22
CA ASP A 17 -8.61 -23.03 -13.88
C ASP A 17 -7.60 -21.87 -13.90
N ALA A 18 -8.11 -20.64 -13.87
CA ALA A 18 -7.27 -19.46 -13.88
C ALA A 18 -6.54 -19.40 -12.53
N GLN A 19 -5.27 -19.82 -12.51
CA GLN A 19 -4.48 -19.85 -11.29
C GLN A 19 -4.30 -18.42 -10.75
N ALA A 20 -5.00 -18.11 -9.66
CA ALA A 20 -4.81 -16.86 -8.95
C ALA A 20 -3.53 -16.91 -8.11
N HIS A 21 -2.75 -15.85 -8.20
CA HIS A 21 -1.58 -15.57 -7.38
C HIS A 21 -1.97 -14.60 -6.28
N LEU A 22 -1.72 -15.01 -5.03
CA LEU A 22 -1.94 -14.20 -3.84
C LEU A 22 -0.67 -13.46 -3.46
N LEU A 23 -0.78 -12.16 -3.18
CA LEU A 23 0.25 -11.36 -2.55
C LEU A 23 -0.26 -10.87 -1.20
N ARG A 24 0.53 -11.06 -0.14
CA ARG A 24 0.27 -10.51 1.20
C ARG A 24 1.44 -9.64 1.62
N VAL A 25 1.14 -8.46 2.15
CA VAL A 25 2.12 -7.52 2.67
C VAL A 25 1.68 -7.02 4.04
N LYS A 26 2.62 -6.80 4.95
CA LYS A 26 2.36 -6.21 6.26
C LYS A 26 3.51 -5.30 6.68
N GLY A 27 3.29 -4.54 7.74
CA GLY A 27 4.33 -3.75 8.39
C GLY A 27 3.79 -2.93 9.56
N ASN A 28 4.68 -2.15 10.16
CA ASN A 28 4.40 -1.26 11.27
C ASN A 28 4.96 0.14 10.98
N LEU A 29 4.14 1.16 11.07
CA LEU A 29 4.50 2.54 10.77
C LEU A 29 4.63 3.35 12.07
N LYS A 30 5.70 4.12 12.17
CA LYS A 30 5.98 5.03 13.28
C LYS A 30 6.14 6.46 12.80
N CYS A 31 5.88 7.40 13.69
CA CYS A 31 6.21 8.81 13.53
C CYS A 31 6.95 9.20 14.81
N ALA A 32 8.28 9.36 14.71
CA ALA A 32 9.15 9.35 15.89
C ALA A 32 8.99 8.06 16.70
N GLU A 33 8.89 8.20 18.01
CA GLU A 33 8.70 7.10 18.95
C GLU A 33 7.23 6.62 19.00
N PHE A 34 6.30 7.31 18.32
CA PHE A 34 4.87 7.03 18.41
C PHE A 34 4.37 6.18 17.24
N PRO A 35 3.39 5.29 17.48
CA PRO A 35 2.70 4.59 16.40
C PRO A 35 2.00 5.57 15.45
N ALA A 36 2.19 5.39 14.13
CA ALA A 36 1.56 6.22 13.12
C ALA A 36 0.21 5.63 12.71
N ALA A 37 -0.83 5.96 13.47
CA ALA A 37 -2.19 5.49 13.23
C ALA A 37 -2.87 6.22 12.06
N THR A 38 -3.84 5.55 11.43
CA THR A 38 -4.70 6.10 10.36
C THR A 38 -3.98 6.53 9.07
N VAL A 39 -2.69 6.24 8.96
CA VAL A 39 -1.89 6.45 7.75
C VAL A 39 -2.44 5.61 6.60
N SER A 40 -2.63 6.20 5.43
CA SER A 40 -3.16 5.50 4.27
C SER A 40 -2.07 4.67 3.59
N VAL A 41 -2.34 3.38 3.41
CA VAL A 41 -1.42 2.44 2.76
C VAL A 41 -2.14 1.79 1.58
N LYS A 42 -1.52 1.87 0.40
CA LYS A 42 -2.03 1.29 -0.84
C LYS A 42 -1.06 0.24 -1.38
N LEU A 43 -1.61 -0.81 -1.95
CA LEU A 43 -0.88 -1.78 -2.74
C LEU A 43 -1.25 -1.56 -4.21
N SER A 44 -0.26 -1.23 -5.04
CA SER A 44 -0.44 -0.92 -6.46
C SER A 44 0.36 -1.86 -7.36
N LYS A 45 -0.10 -2.08 -8.60
CA LYS A 45 0.55 -2.93 -9.60
C LYS A 45 1.16 -2.10 -10.73
N ASN A 46 2.44 -2.30 -11.05
CA ASN A 46 3.18 -1.70 -12.19
C ASN A 46 3.30 -0.17 -12.16
N ALA A 47 2.18 0.54 -11.99
CA ALA A 47 2.08 1.96 -11.80
C ALA A 47 1.35 2.26 -10.48
N GLU A 48 1.65 3.42 -9.90
CA GLU A 48 1.07 3.83 -8.62
C GLU A 48 -0.46 3.96 -8.66
N LYS A 49 -1.00 4.47 -9.78
CA LYS A 49 -2.45 4.67 -9.96
C LYS A 49 -3.24 3.36 -10.08
N ALA A 50 -2.57 2.25 -10.37
CA ALA A 50 -3.20 0.93 -10.50
C ALA A 50 -3.29 0.25 -9.12
N VAL A 51 -4.08 0.86 -8.23
CA VAL A 51 -4.33 0.38 -6.86
C VAL A 51 -5.16 -0.89 -6.91
N VAL A 52 -4.74 -1.90 -6.14
CA VAL A 52 -5.43 -3.21 -6.06
C VAL A 52 -5.87 -3.57 -4.66
N ALA A 53 -5.28 -2.95 -3.64
CA ALA A 53 -5.78 -3.00 -2.27
C ALA A 53 -5.41 -1.72 -1.52
N GLU A 54 -6.20 -1.33 -0.54
CA GLU A 54 -5.91 -0.22 0.34
C GLU A 54 -6.39 -0.48 1.77
N THR A 55 -5.69 0.12 2.73
CA THR A 55 -6.01 0.04 4.15
C THR A 55 -5.52 1.29 4.86
N HIS A 56 -5.82 1.38 6.15
CA HIS A 56 -5.25 2.39 7.03
C HIS A 56 -4.51 1.67 8.16
N ALA A 57 -3.38 2.21 8.57
CA ALA A 57 -2.68 1.70 9.74
C ALA A 57 -3.58 1.78 10.98
N ASP A 58 -3.54 0.75 11.82
CA ASP A 58 -4.31 0.67 13.06
C ASP A 58 -3.78 1.62 14.15
N LYS A 59 -4.35 1.56 15.35
CA LYS A 59 -3.92 2.42 16.48
C LYS A 59 -2.49 2.15 16.95
N GLN A 60 -1.94 0.99 16.61
CA GLN A 60 -0.58 0.55 16.92
C GLN A 60 0.35 0.74 15.72
N GLY A 61 -0.12 1.38 14.64
CA GLY A 61 0.64 1.64 13.42
C GLY A 61 0.77 0.43 12.49
N ASN A 62 0.12 -0.70 12.78
CA ASN A 62 0.22 -1.88 11.93
C ASN A 62 -0.68 -1.77 10.72
N PHE A 63 -0.24 -2.32 9.59
CA PHE A 63 -1.06 -2.53 8.42
C PHE A 63 -0.86 -3.92 7.85
N GLU A 64 -1.90 -4.45 7.22
CA GLU A 64 -1.85 -5.67 6.42
C GLU A 64 -2.73 -5.49 5.18
N LEU A 65 -2.24 -5.94 4.04
CA LEU A 65 -2.92 -5.90 2.76
C LEU A 65 -2.74 -7.22 2.03
N SER A 66 -3.77 -7.64 1.32
CA SER A 66 -3.71 -8.76 0.39
C SER A 66 -4.31 -8.38 -0.94
N ALA A 67 -3.73 -8.87 -2.02
CA ALA A 67 -4.27 -8.75 -3.36
C ALA A 67 -4.16 -10.09 -4.09
N GLU A 68 -5.20 -10.43 -4.83
CA GLU A 68 -5.24 -11.59 -5.73
C GLU A 68 -5.11 -11.12 -7.17
N THR A 69 -4.46 -11.93 -8.00
CA THR A 69 -4.24 -11.60 -9.41
C THR A 69 -4.01 -12.83 -10.24
N ILE A 70 -4.47 -12.82 -11.49
CA ILE A 70 -4.13 -13.86 -12.47
C ILE A 70 -2.77 -13.58 -13.13
N GLU A 71 -2.28 -12.34 -13.04
CA GLU A 71 -1.00 -11.92 -13.61
C GLU A 71 0.15 -12.26 -12.64
N LYS A 72 1.06 -13.13 -13.05
CA LYS A 72 2.25 -13.48 -12.26
C LYS A 72 3.39 -12.47 -12.39
N ASP A 73 3.56 -11.91 -13.59
CA ASP A 73 4.67 -11.00 -13.89
C ASP A 73 4.23 -9.53 -13.81
N TYR A 74 4.12 -9.02 -12.59
CA TYR A 74 3.90 -7.60 -12.33
C TYR A 74 4.81 -7.13 -11.21
N THR A 75 4.96 -5.81 -11.08
CA THR A 75 5.77 -5.18 -10.03
C THR A 75 4.86 -4.56 -8.97
N PRO A 76 4.74 -5.14 -7.77
CA PRO A 76 3.94 -4.57 -6.70
C PRO A 76 4.67 -3.42 -6.01
N PHE A 77 3.92 -2.40 -5.61
CA PHE A 77 4.41 -1.31 -4.78
C PHE A 77 3.51 -1.11 -3.56
N ILE A 78 4.12 -0.99 -2.38
CA ILE A 78 3.47 -0.44 -1.19
C ILE A 78 3.66 1.07 -1.23
N VAL A 79 2.56 1.81 -1.23
CA VAL A 79 2.55 3.27 -1.28
C VAL A 79 1.94 3.78 0.02
N VAL A 80 2.72 4.54 0.77
CA VAL A 80 2.34 5.09 2.08
C VAL A 80 2.18 6.59 1.95
N PHE A 81 1.02 7.11 2.36
CA PHE A 81 0.72 8.55 2.35
C PHE A 81 0.58 9.07 3.77
N HIS A 82 1.38 10.06 4.16
CA HIS A 82 1.44 10.55 5.54
C HIS A 82 1.78 12.03 5.65
N ASP A 83 1.44 12.61 6.79
CA ASP A 83 1.78 13.99 7.17
C ASP A 83 2.72 14.04 8.39
N CYS A 84 3.34 12.89 8.74
CA CYS A 84 4.35 12.84 9.81
C CYS A 84 5.48 13.83 9.53
N ASP A 85 5.69 14.72 10.50
CA ASP A 85 6.70 15.77 10.48
C ASP A 85 6.62 16.65 9.20
N ASP A 86 5.41 16.91 8.69
CA ASP A 86 5.25 17.63 7.42
C ASP A 86 4.89 19.12 7.55
N GLY A 87 4.54 19.57 8.76
CA GLY A 87 4.13 20.95 9.01
C GLY A 87 2.88 21.34 8.20
N VAL A 88 2.85 22.56 7.66
CA VAL A 88 1.74 23.10 6.85
C VAL A 88 2.12 23.12 5.36
N LYS A 89 2.51 21.96 4.82
CA LYS A 89 2.84 21.81 3.40
C LYS A 89 1.65 21.23 2.62
N PRO A 90 1.43 21.63 1.36
CA PRO A 90 0.29 21.16 0.58
C PRO A 90 0.48 19.71 0.12
N GLY A 91 -0.52 18.88 0.42
CA GLY A 91 -0.54 17.46 0.05
C GLY A 91 0.32 16.60 0.98
N GLN A 92 0.04 15.30 0.97
CA GLN A 92 0.70 14.34 1.85
C GLN A 92 2.01 13.85 1.25
N ARG A 93 3.00 13.59 2.11
CA ARG A 93 4.26 12.94 1.73
C ARG A 93 3.98 11.52 1.29
N LYS A 94 4.76 11.02 0.34
CA LYS A 94 4.57 9.70 -0.26
C LYS A 94 5.85 8.87 -0.23
N PHE A 95 5.79 7.70 0.38
CA PHE A 95 6.81 6.66 0.22
C PHE A 95 6.32 5.53 -0.67
N LYS A 96 7.21 5.03 -1.52
CA LYS A 96 6.93 3.96 -2.47
C LYS A 96 7.98 2.86 -2.32
N PHE A 97 7.56 1.73 -1.77
CA PHE A 97 8.40 0.56 -1.59
C PHE A 97 8.07 -0.47 -2.65
N GLN A 98 9.05 -0.87 -3.46
CA GLN A 98 8.89 -1.98 -4.39
C GLN A 98 8.92 -3.30 -3.61
N VAL A 99 7.89 -4.13 -3.78
CA VAL A 99 7.86 -5.46 -3.20
C VAL A 99 8.58 -6.42 -4.14
N PRO A 100 9.50 -7.27 -3.66
CA PRO A 100 10.17 -8.25 -4.52
C PRO A 100 9.16 -9.19 -5.20
N LYS A 101 9.28 -9.37 -6.53
CA LYS A 101 8.35 -10.18 -7.34
C LYS A 101 8.18 -11.61 -6.82
N TYR A 102 9.19 -12.16 -6.16
CA TYR A 102 9.15 -13.48 -5.53
C TYR A 102 7.93 -13.68 -4.62
N TYR A 103 7.47 -12.64 -3.91
CA TYR A 103 6.34 -12.79 -2.98
C TYR A 103 5.00 -13.04 -3.68
N VAL A 104 4.86 -12.68 -4.95
CA VAL A 104 3.64 -12.88 -5.74
C VAL A 104 3.38 -14.37 -5.96
N GLY A 105 2.31 -14.88 -5.36
CA GLY A 105 1.92 -16.29 -5.49
C GLY A 105 2.82 -17.27 -4.74
N SER A 106 3.76 -16.78 -3.93
CA SER A 106 4.63 -17.63 -3.09
C SER A 106 3.93 -18.23 -1.88
N GLY A 107 2.76 -17.69 -1.50
CA GLY A 107 2.10 -17.98 -0.22
C GLY A 107 2.77 -17.33 0.99
N SER A 108 3.93 -16.70 0.83
CA SER A 108 4.64 -15.97 1.90
C SER A 108 4.15 -14.53 1.99
N THR A 109 4.16 -13.98 3.21
CA THR A 109 3.85 -12.57 3.46
C THR A 109 5.14 -11.75 3.43
N PHE A 110 5.17 -10.69 2.64
CA PHE A 110 6.26 -9.70 2.69
C PHE A 110 6.07 -8.79 3.90
N ASP A 111 7.06 -8.75 4.79
CA ASP A 111 7.06 -7.90 5.97
C ASP A 111 7.99 -6.71 5.72
N LEU A 112 7.43 -5.49 5.66
CA LEU A 112 8.19 -4.25 5.56
C LEU A 112 8.95 -3.95 6.87
N GLY A 113 8.58 -4.60 7.97
CA GLY A 113 9.09 -4.33 9.30
C GLY A 113 8.53 -3.03 9.89
N SER A 114 9.27 -2.46 10.85
CA SER A 114 8.96 -1.15 11.41
C SER A 114 9.64 -0.04 10.62
N PHE A 115 8.86 0.90 10.09
CA PHE A 115 9.35 2.03 9.30
C PHE A 115 8.96 3.36 9.95
N ASN A 116 9.95 4.23 10.18
CA ASN A 116 9.72 5.57 10.73
C ASN A 116 9.52 6.60 9.61
N LEU A 117 8.36 7.24 9.62
CA LEU A 117 7.89 8.18 8.61
C LEU A 117 8.52 9.58 8.72
N GLU A 118 9.33 9.84 9.75
CA GLU A 118 10.17 11.06 9.81
C GLU A 118 11.24 11.08 8.72
N THR A 119 11.59 9.92 8.17
CA THR A 119 12.60 9.78 7.11
C THR A 119 12.43 10.84 6.03
N ARG A 120 13.45 11.67 5.77
CA ARG A 120 13.42 12.68 4.72
C ARG A 120 14.08 12.16 3.45
N LEU A 121 13.40 12.31 2.31
CA LEU A 121 14.01 12.08 1.00
C LEU A 121 14.60 13.42 0.53
N LYS A 122 15.92 13.59 0.69
CA LYS A 122 16.61 14.85 0.30
C LYS A 122 16.39 15.22 -1.18
N HIS A 123 16.26 14.23 -2.04
CA HIS A 123 16.01 14.43 -3.47
C HIS A 123 14.74 13.71 -3.90
N ASN A 124 13.95 14.38 -4.74
CA ASN A 124 12.74 13.83 -5.36
C ASN A 124 11.69 13.32 -4.37
N GLU A 125 11.46 14.03 -3.26
CA GLU A 125 10.29 13.76 -2.42
C GLU A 125 9.01 13.94 -3.25
N GLU A 126 8.21 12.87 -3.33
CA GLU A 126 6.92 12.91 -4.00
C GLU A 126 5.80 13.24 -3.01
N ARG A 127 4.82 14.03 -3.48
CA ARG A 127 3.64 14.45 -2.69
C ARG A 127 2.33 14.22 -3.43
N GLN A 128 1.28 13.93 -2.67
CA GLN A 128 -0.06 13.70 -3.20
C GLN A 128 -1.05 14.73 -2.64
N LYS A 129 -1.60 15.60 -3.50
CA LYS A 129 -2.54 16.66 -3.09
C LYS A 129 -3.86 16.13 -2.52
N HIS A 130 -4.39 15.09 -3.14
CA HIS A 130 -5.61 14.42 -2.70
C HIS A 130 -5.38 12.92 -2.68
N VAL A 131 -5.46 12.31 -1.51
CA VAL A 131 -5.47 10.87 -1.39
C VAL A 131 -6.92 10.41 -1.47
N ASP A 132 -7.33 10.00 -2.66
CA ASP A 132 -8.65 9.43 -2.89
C ASP A 132 -8.77 8.14 -2.10
N ARG A 133 -9.69 8.13 -1.13
CA ARG A 133 -10.02 6.95 -0.33
C ARG A 133 -11.16 6.20 -1.02
N ILE A 134 -11.01 4.89 -1.23
CA ILE A 134 -12.14 4.06 -1.67
C ILE A 134 -13.17 4.07 -0.53
N ARG A 135 -14.28 4.76 -0.75
CA ARG A 135 -15.37 4.87 0.23
C ARG A 135 -15.99 3.50 0.51
N ARG A 136 -15.49 2.77 1.51
CA ARG A 136 -16.34 1.92 2.35
C ARG A 136 -16.96 2.85 3.40
N GLY A 137 -18.29 2.98 3.38
CA GLY A 137 -19.04 3.96 4.17
C GLY A 137 -18.62 3.95 5.64
N PHE A 138 -18.02 5.05 6.08
CA PHE A 138 -17.77 5.31 7.50
C PHE A 138 -17.99 6.80 7.75
N GLU A 139 -18.89 7.08 8.69
CA GLU A 139 -19.36 8.39 9.09
C GLU A 139 -18.25 9.16 9.82
N LYS A 140 -18.03 10.41 9.43
CA LYS A 140 -16.98 11.28 10.01
C LYS A 140 -17.49 11.87 11.31
N THR A 141 -16.86 11.54 12.45
CA THR A 141 -16.88 12.38 13.65
C THR A 141 -15.56 13.15 13.75
N THR A 142 -15.71 14.40 14.17
CA THR A 142 -14.89 15.58 13.85
C THR A 142 -13.65 15.73 14.75
N THR A 143 -12.56 16.24 14.15
CA THR A 143 -11.46 17.06 14.71
C THR A 143 -10.77 16.62 16.01
N ALA A 144 -9.56 16.08 15.88
CA ALA A 144 -8.52 16.20 16.90
C ALA A 144 -7.58 17.35 16.52
N ARG A 145 -7.31 18.25 17.47
CA ARG A 145 -6.40 19.40 17.33
C ARG A 145 -4.95 18.89 17.29
N ASN A 146 -4.16 19.40 16.34
CA ASN A 146 -2.76 19.02 16.13
C ASN A 146 -1.88 19.52 17.28
N ALA A 147 -1.09 18.63 17.88
CA ALA A 147 -0.26 18.88 19.05
C ALA A 147 1.25 18.92 18.77
N PHE A 148 1.67 19.17 17.53
CA PHE A 148 3.09 19.19 17.19
C PHE A 148 3.40 20.31 16.22
N GLU A 149 3.77 21.47 16.79
CA GLU A 149 4.29 22.63 16.08
C GLU A 149 5.76 22.79 16.46
N GLY A 150 6.65 22.79 15.46
CA GLY A 150 7.96 23.43 15.52
C GLY A 150 9.15 22.60 16.02
N ARG A 151 9.72 21.73 15.17
CA ARG A 151 11.09 21.23 15.42
C ARG A 151 11.99 21.07 14.18
N ASP A 152 11.73 21.83 13.12
CA ASP A 152 12.53 21.72 11.89
C ASP A 152 13.23 23.06 11.60
N GLU A 153 14.46 23.22 12.11
CA GLU A 153 15.42 24.08 11.43
C GLU A 153 15.93 23.31 10.20
N GLU A 154 15.73 23.88 9.01
CA GLU A 154 16.21 23.32 7.76
C GLU A 154 17.76 23.35 7.76
N PRO A 155 18.45 22.21 7.63
CA PRO A 155 19.91 22.19 7.69
C PRO A 155 20.51 22.98 6.52
N ASP A 156 21.49 23.85 6.80
CA ASP A 156 22.19 24.66 5.79
C ASP A 156 22.94 23.75 4.79
N GLU A 157 22.50 23.73 3.54
CA GLU A 157 23.07 22.95 2.44
C GLU A 157 24.47 23.43 1.99
N ARG A 158 25.06 24.47 2.60
CA ARG A 158 26.36 25.02 2.18
C ARG A 158 27.58 24.13 2.43
N ASN A 159 27.48 23.05 3.20
CA ASN A 159 28.65 22.25 3.59
C ASN A 159 28.41 20.73 3.43
N ASP A 160 28.16 20.26 2.20
CA ASP A 160 28.39 18.84 1.87
C ASP A 160 29.75 18.72 1.13
N PRO A 161 30.81 18.18 1.78
CA PRO A 161 32.15 18.06 1.20
C PRO A 161 32.38 16.74 0.44
N TRP A 162 31.33 16.06 -0.02
CA TRP A 162 31.42 14.78 -0.74
C TRP A 162 30.61 14.79 -2.03
#